data_AF-A0A966VYY1-F1
#
_entry.id   AF-A0A966VYY1-F1
#
_cell.length_a   1.000
_cell.length_b   1.000
_cell.length_c   1.000
_cell.angle_alpha   90.00
_cell.angle_beta   90.00
_cell.angle_gamma   90.00
#
_symmetry.space_group_name_H-M   'P 1'
#
loop_
_entity.id
_entity.type
_entity.pdbx_description
1 polymer ?
#
loop_
_entity_poly.entity_id
_entity_poly.type
_entity_poly.pdbx_seq_one_letter_code
_entity_poly.pdbx_strand_id
1 'polypeptide(L)'
;MKFTGQENRTLAECTLMLIVLGWLDYVTGYEFGVFVFYSLPVGLAAYRVGLRSGLVMALASTAIWLYADRLTGQRYSSNFMFWWNSAVRCGCFVINAVSMVKIRQHVEARRKLEQELAAVRAEAEALRRELASRGPGQPVP
;
A
#
# COMPACT_ATOMS: atom_id res chain seq x y z
N MET A 1 -12.78 -5.60 -17.55
CA MET A 1 -12.68 -4.16 -17.27
C MET A 1 -13.84 -3.73 -16.36
N LYS A 2 -13.71 -3.87 -15.03
CA LYS A 2 -14.74 -3.47 -14.03
C LYS A 2 -14.14 -2.91 -12.72
N PHE A 3 -12.89 -2.43 -12.72
CA PHE A 3 -12.17 -2.00 -11.50
C PHE A 3 -12.15 -0.47 -11.26
N THR A 4 -12.59 0.35 -12.22
CA THR A 4 -12.37 1.82 -12.19
C THR A 4 -13.11 2.55 -11.06
N GLY A 5 -14.28 2.07 -10.61
CA GLY A 5 -15.06 2.76 -9.58
C GLY A 5 -14.44 2.73 -8.18
N GLN A 6 -13.85 1.61 -7.79
CA GLN A 6 -13.25 1.42 -6.46
C GLN A 6 -11.85 2.04 -6.36
N GLU A 7 -11.11 2.00 -7.47
CA GLU A 7 -9.82 2.72 -7.61
C GLU A 7 -10.03 4.22 -7.46
N ASN A 8 -11.00 4.80 -8.18
CA ASN A 8 -11.30 6.23 -8.11
C ASN A 8 -11.76 6.68 -6.71
N ARG A 9 -12.57 5.89 -6.03
CA ARG A 9 -12.97 6.16 -4.63
C ARG A 9 -11.76 6.17 -3.70
N THR A 10 -10.88 5.17 -3.82
CA THR A 10 -9.66 5.10 -2.99
C THR A 10 -8.73 6.28 -3.25
N LEU A 11 -8.56 6.67 -4.53
CA LEU A 11 -7.75 7.83 -4.87
C LEU A 11 -8.36 9.11 -4.30
N ALA A 12 -9.68 9.28 -4.38
CA ALA A 12 -10.38 10.42 -3.77
C ALA A 12 -10.20 10.46 -2.24
N GLU A 13 -10.30 9.33 -1.55
CA GLU A 13 -10.02 9.21 -0.11
C GLU A 13 -8.58 9.62 0.22
N CYS A 14 -7.60 9.10 -0.53
CA CYS A 14 -6.19 9.44 -0.35
C CYS A 14 -5.90 10.93 -0.64
N THR A 15 -6.53 11.50 -1.67
CA THR A 15 -6.42 12.93 -1.99
C THR A 15 -7.03 13.79 -0.89
N LEU A 16 -8.21 13.41 -0.37
CA LEU A 16 -8.83 14.12 0.75
C LEU A 16 -7.94 14.08 1.99
N MET A 17 -7.36 12.90 2.32
CA MET A 17 -6.38 12.78 3.39
C MET A 17 -5.18 13.71 3.17
N LEU A 18 -4.64 13.77 1.96
CA LEU A 18 -3.53 14.67 1.64
C LEU A 18 -3.87 16.14 1.84
N ILE A 19 -5.07 16.57 1.44
CA ILE A 19 -5.52 17.95 1.61
C ILE A 19 -5.65 18.28 3.10
N VAL A 20 -6.26 17.39 3.89
CA VAL A 20 -6.40 17.57 5.34
C VAL A 20 -5.04 17.61 6.02
N LEU A 21 -4.11 16.73 5.63
CA LEU A 21 -2.75 16.71 6.16
C LEU A 21 -1.97 17.98 5.79
N GLY A 22 -2.09 18.44 4.54
CA GLY A 22 -1.48 19.71 4.11
C GLY A 22 -2.01 20.92 4.86
N TRP A 23 -3.32 20.95 5.11
CA TRP A 23 -3.94 22.01 5.92
C TRP A 23 -3.51 21.95 7.37
N LEU A 24 -3.46 20.75 7.97
CA LEU A 24 -2.95 20.55 9.33
C LEU A 24 -1.49 21.01 9.43
N ASP A 25 -0.64 20.59 8.50
CA ASP A 25 0.79 20.94 8.44
C ASP A 25 0.98 22.48 8.36
N TYR A 26 0.13 23.16 7.60
CA TYR A 26 0.10 24.62 7.55
C TYR A 26 -0.30 25.26 8.88
N VAL A 27 -1.29 24.70 9.58
CA VAL A 27 -1.81 25.25 10.86
C VAL A 27 -0.92 24.92 12.05
N THR A 28 -0.40 23.69 12.14
CA THR A 28 0.48 23.26 13.24
C THR A 28 1.88 23.84 13.12
N GLY A 29 2.27 24.28 11.92
CA GLY A 29 3.61 24.75 11.64
C GLY A 29 4.67 23.66 11.84
N TYR A 30 5.94 24.09 11.86
CA TYR A 30 7.10 23.20 11.92
C TYR A 30 7.25 22.44 13.25
N GLU A 31 6.59 22.86 14.32
CA GLU A 31 6.81 22.32 15.66
C GLU A 31 6.26 20.89 15.83
N PHE A 32 5.32 20.47 14.98
CA PHE A 32 4.82 19.11 14.95
C PHE A 32 5.32 18.36 13.71
N GLY A 33 5.98 17.21 13.91
CA GLY A 33 6.43 16.31 12.84
C GLY A 33 5.28 15.55 12.19
N VAL A 34 4.37 16.23 11.47
CA VAL A 34 3.21 15.62 10.81
C VAL A 34 3.61 14.80 9.57
N PHE A 35 4.89 14.81 9.18
CA PHE A 35 5.41 14.13 7.98
C PHE A 35 5.08 12.63 7.93
N VAL A 36 5.07 11.95 9.09
CA VAL A 36 4.77 10.50 9.14
C VAL A 36 3.36 10.22 8.64
N PHE A 37 2.40 11.12 8.87
CA PHE A 37 1.02 10.91 8.47
C PHE A 37 0.84 10.93 6.95
N TYR A 38 1.70 11.64 6.21
CA TYR A 38 1.72 11.61 4.74
C TYR A 38 2.07 10.24 4.17
N SER A 39 2.67 9.35 4.98
CA SER A 39 2.93 7.97 4.57
C SER A 39 1.66 7.12 4.47
N LEU A 40 0.58 7.48 5.17
CA LEU A 40 -0.70 6.77 5.17
C LEU A 40 -1.40 6.80 3.79
N PRO A 41 -1.70 7.97 3.19
CA PRO A 41 -2.35 8.02 1.88
C PRO A 41 -1.47 7.39 0.79
N VAL A 42 -0.15 7.50 0.91
CA VAL A 42 0.83 6.89 0.00
C VAL A 42 0.76 5.36 0.07
N GLY A 43 0.85 4.80 1.29
CA GLY A 43 0.76 3.37 1.53
C GLY A 43 -0.60 2.81 1.11
N LEU A 44 -1.69 3.50 1.42
CA LEU A 44 -3.05 3.08 1.06
C LEU A 44 -3.27 3.05 -0.45
N ALA A 45 -2.83 4.10 -1.17
CA ALA A 45 -2.90 4.15 -2.63
C ALA A 45 -2.04 3.04 -3.26
N ALA A 46 -0.85 2.80 -2.71
CA ALA A 46 0.04 1.73 -3.15
C ALA A 46 -0.55 0.34 -2.92
N TYR A 47 -1.17 0.11 -1.75
CA TYR A 47 -1.78 -1.16 -1.37
C TYR A 47 -3.05 -1.45 -2.16
N ARG A 48 -3.95 -0.48 -2.36
CA ARG A 48 -5.26 -0.78 -2.97
C ARG A 48 -5.28 -0.64 -4.48
N VAL A 49 -4.56 0.33 -5.04
CA VAL A 49 -4.57 0.62 -6.49
C VAL A 49 -3.31 0.07 -7.14
N GLY A 50 -2.14 0.34 -6.56
CA GLY A 50 -0.87 -0.23 -7.01
C GLY A 50 0.28 0.76 -6.99
N LEU A 51 1.45 0.29 -7.43
CA LEU A 51 2.71 1.03 -7.29
C LEU A 51 2.69 2.39 -7.98
N ARG A 52 2.15 2.48 -9.20
CA ARG A 52 2.10 3.75 -9.95
C ARG A 52 1.35 4.84 -9.18
N SER A 53 0.17 4.51 -8.64
CA SER A 53 -0.62 5.44 -7.84
C SER A 53 0.06 5.79 -6.53
N GLY A 54 0.70 4.82 -5.87
CA GLY A 54 1.53 5.06 -4.69
C GLY A 54 2.69 6.04 -4.96
N LEU A 55 3.38 5.91 -6.09
CA LEU A 55 4.46 6.80 -6.50
C LEU A 55 3.96 8.22 -6.81
N VAL A 56 2.85 8.34 -7.54
CA VAL A 56 2.20 9.65 -7.79
C VAL A 56 1.84 10.32 -6.46
N MET A 57 1.30 9.55 -5.52
CA MET A 57 0.93 10.06 -4.20
C MET A 57 2.16 10.45 -3.37
N ALA A 58 3.27 9.70 -3.45
CA ALA A 58 4.52 10.05 -2.79
C ALA A 58 5.10 11.37 -3.30
N LEU A 59 5.04 11.60 -4.62
CA LEU A 59 5.44 12.86 -5.24
C LEU A 59 4.53 14.01 -4.81
N ALA A 60 3.21 13.80 -4.80
CA ALA A 60 2.25 14.80 -4.34
C ALA A 60 2.45 15.18 -2.86
N SER A 61 2.63 14.19 -1.97
CA SER A 61 2.97 14.40 -0.56
C SER A 61 4.25 15.22 -0.41
N THR A 62 5.29 14.89 -1.17
CA THR A 62 6.57 15.61 -1.14
C THR A 62 6.39 17.05 -1.60
N ALA A 63 5.61 17.30 -2.65
CA ALA A 63 5.35 18.63 -3.18
C ALA A 63 4.53 19.50 -2.20
N ILE A 64 3.50 18.93 -1.55
CA ILE A 64 2.70 19.63 -0.54
C ILE A 64 3.59 20.02 0.65
N TRP A 65 4.40 19.08 1.13
CA TRP A 65 5.33 19.34 2.23
C TRP A 65 6.36 20.42 1.87
N LEU A 66 6.96 20.35 0.67
CA LEU A 66 7.88 21.38 0.17
C LEU A 66 7.25 22.79 0.15
N TYR A 67 5.97 22.86 -0.20
CA TYR A 67 5.22 24.10 -0.24
C TYR A 67 4.93 24.63 1.17
N ALA A 68 4.53 23.75 2.10
CA ALA A 68 4.33 24.10 3.51
C ALA A 68 5.64 24.57 4.17
N ASP A 69 6.75 23.90 3.90
CA ASP A 69 8.08 24.24 4.42
C ASP A 69 8.59 25.60 3.91
N ARG A 70 8.30 25.92 2.63
CA ARG A 70 8.54 27.26 2.05
C ARG A 70 7.70 28.36 2.73
N LEU A 71 6.44 28.09 3.02
CA LEU A 71 5.52 29.05 3.63
C LEU A 71 5.84 29.32 5.11
N THR A 72 6.29 28.29 5.83
CA THR A 72 6.67 28.38 7.24
C THR A 72 8.05 29.03 7.45
N GLY A 73 8.75 29.41 6.36
CA GLY A 73 9.89 30.31 6.42
C GLY A 73 11.18 29.67 6.95
N GLN A 74 11.34 28.35 6.77
CA GLN A 74 12.57 27.64 7.10
C GLN A 74 13.79 28.31 6.43
N ARG A 75 14.60 29.01 7.24
CA ARG A 75 15.95 29.44 6.88
C ARG A 75 16.86 28.22 6.95
N TYR A 76 16.74 27.30 5.99
CA TYR A 76 17.79 26.31 5.79
C TYR A 76 19.10 27.06 5.52
N SER A 77 20.11 26.82 6.36
CA SER A 77 21.40 27.51 6.28
C SER A 77 22.14 27.29 4.94
N SER A 78 21.70 26.31 4.14
CA SER A 78 22.20 26.04 2.80
C SER A 78 21.11 25.38 1.94
N ASN A 79 21.01 25.80 0.68
CA ASN A 79 20.13 25.18 -0.33
C ASN A 79 20.38 23.67 -0.46
N PHE A 80 21.59 23.19 -0.16
CA PHE A 80 21.92 21.77 -0.18
C PHE A 80 21.12 20.97 0.85
N MET A 81 21.00 21.47 2.09
CA MET A 81 20.27 20.77 3.16
C MET A 81 18.77 20.66 2.85
N PHE A 82 18.20 21.66 2.17
CA PHE A 82 16.81 21.64 1.72
C PHE A 82 16.56 20.52 0.71
N TRP A 83 17.38 20.44 -0.35
CA TRP A 83 17.26 19.39 -1.37
C TRP A 83 17.55 18.01 -0.79
N TRP A 84 18.54 17.89 0.08
CA TRP A 84 18.87 16.64 0.76
C TRP A 84 17.72 16.12 1.62
N ASN A 85 17.16 16.95 2.51
CA ASN A 85 16.03 16.56 3.35
C ASN A 85 14.82 16.15 2.52
N SER A 86 14.56 16.88 1.43
CA SER A 86 13.46 16.59 0.51
C SER A 86 13.67 15.25 -0.21
N ALA A 87 14.90 14.97 -0.64
CA ALA A 87 15.25 13.70 -1.27
C ALA A 87 15.13 12.51 -0.29
N VAL A 88 15.60 12.67 0.95
CA VAL A 88 15.46 11.63 1.99
C VAL A 88 13.99 11.34 2.28
N ARG A 89 13.16 12.37 2.46
CA ARG A 89 11.71 12.20 2.70
C ARG A 89 10.99 11.54 1.53
N CYS A 90 11.27 12.00 0.31
CA CYS A 90 10.75 11.38 -0.91
C CYS A 90 11.15 9.89 -0.97
N GLY A 91 12.41 9.58 -0.68
CA GLY A 91 12.93 8.22 -0.56
C GLY A 91 12.14 7.38 0.45
N CYS A 92 11.87 7.92 1.65
CA CYS A 92 11.05 7.24 2.66
C CYS A 92 9.64 6.92 2.14
N PHE A 93 8.97 7.86 1.46
CA PHE A 93 7.64 7.62 0.91
C PHE A 93 7.64 6.59 -0.22
N VAL A 94 8.65 6.62 -1.09
CA VAL A 94 8.83 5.62 -2.14
C VAL A 94 9.09 4.24 -1.55
N ILE A 95 9.99 4.13 -0.56
CA ILE A 95 10.26 2.87 0.14
C ILE A 95 8.98 2.36 0.79
N ASN A 96 8.20 3.22 1.45
CA ASN A 96 6.92 2.84 2.03
C ASN A 96 5.93 2.31 0.98
N ALA A 97 5.78 3.02 -0.15
CA ALA A 97 4.90 2.59 -1.25
C ALA A 97 5.31 1.20 -1.79
N VAL A 98 6.60 1.00 -2.06
CA VAL A 98 7.14 -0.28 -2.55
C VAL A 98 6.94 -1.39 -1.53
N SER A 99 7.20 -1.10 -0.24
CA SER A 99 7.04 -2.07 0.84
C SER A 99 5.59 -2.52 0.95
N MET A 100 4.65 -1.58 0.87
CA MET A 100 3.23 -1.87 0.95
C MET A 100 2.73 -2.72 -0.23
N VAL A 101 3.24 -2.47 -1.45
CA VAL A 101 2.95 -3.30 -2.62
C VAL A 101 3.51 -4.72 -2.44
N LYS A 102 4.76 -4.86 -1.95
CA LYS A 102 5.36 -6.17 -1.70
C LYS A 102 4.57 -6.97 -0.65
N ILE A 103 4.16 -6.31 0.45
CA ILE A 103 3.32 -6.94 1.48
C ILE A 103 2.04 -7.47 0.85
N ARG A 104 1.36 -6.66 0.02
CA ARG A 104 0.15 -7.11 -0.69
C ARG A 104 0.41 -8.35 -1.55
N GLN A 105 1.49 -8.35 -2.33
CA GLN A 105 1.86 -9.49 -3.17
C GLN A 105 2.11 -10.75 -2.34
N HIS A 106 2.78 -10.64 -1.20
CA HIS A 106 3.00 -11.78 -0.30
C HIS A 106 1.69 -12.31 0.31
N VAL A 107 0.77 -11.42 0.69
CA VAL A 107 -0.55 -11.81 1.21
C VAL A 107 -1.38 -12.50 0.13
N GLU A 108 -1.40 -11.97 -1.09
CA GLU A 108 -2.10 -12.57 -2.23
C GLU A 108 -1.51 -13.94 -2.61
N ALA A 109 -0.18 -14.07 -2.61
CA ALA A 109 0.50 -15.33 -2.87
C ALA A 109 0.17 -16.39 -1.81
N ARG A 110 0.20 -16.02 -0.52
CA ARG A 110 -0.18 -16.93 0.58
C ARG A 110 -1.64 -17.40 0.44
N ARG A 111 -2.56 -16.48 0.15
CA ARG A 111 -3.97 -16.82 -0.06
C ARG A 111 -4.19 -17.81 -1.20
N LYS A 112 -3.46 -17.65 -2.32
CA LYS A 112 -3.53 -18.61 -3.44
C LYS A 112 -3.05 -20.00 -3.02
N LEU A 113 -1.91 -20.08 -2.33
CA LEU A 113 -1.37 -21.35 -1.82
C LEU A 113 -2.32 -22.04 -0.84
N GLU A 114 -2.96 -21.27 0.06
CA GLU A 114 -3.95 -21.80 1.00
C GLU A 114 -5.20 -22.34 0.28
N GLN A 115 -5.65 -21.66 -0.80
CA GLN A 115 -6.78 -22.12 -1.61
C GLN A 115 -6.44 -23.40 -2.40
N GLU A 116 -5.24 -23.48 -2.98
CA GLU A 116 -4.76 -24.69 -3.67
C GLU A 116 -4.65 -25.86 -2.70
N LEU A 117 -4.08 -25.65 -1.50
CA LEU A 117 -3.98 -26.67 -0.46
C LEU A 117 -5.37 -27.15 -0.01
N ALA A 118 -6.33 -26.23 0.16
CA ALA A 118 -7.71 -26.58 0.52
C ALA A 118 -8.40 -27.41 -0.57
N ALA A 119 -8.18 -27.08 -1.85
CA ALA A 119 -8.72 -27.84 -2.98
C ALA A 119 -8.14 -29.26 -3.04
N VAL A 120 -6.80 -29.40 -2.97
CA VAL A 120 -6.13 -30.71 -2.97
C VAL A 120 -6.59 -31.58 -1.79
N ARG A 121 -6.78 -30.98 -0.61
CA ARG A 121 -7.28 -31.69 0.56
C ARG A 121 -8.72 -32.17 0.36
N ALA A 122 -9.59 -31.35 -0.22
CA ALA A 122 -10.97 -31.73 -0.51
C ALA A 122 -11.04 -32.92 -1.50
N GLU A 123 -10.19 -32.92 -2.53
CA GLU A 123 -10.06 -34.03 -3.48
C GLU A 123 -9.59 -35.33 -2.80
N ALA A 124 -8.55 -35.24 -1.95
CA ALA A 124 -8.05 -36.40 -1.21
C ALA A 124 -9.10 -36.98 -0.24
N GLU A 125 -9.89 -36.13 0.40
CA GLU A 125 -10.99 -36.57 1.28
C GLU A 125 -12.14 -37.20 0.49
N ALA A 126 -12.47 -36.68 -0.71
CA ALA A 126 -13.48 -37.27 -1.58
C ALA A 126 -13.06 -38.67 -2.06
N LEU A 127 -11.82 -38.83 -2.51
CA LEU A 127 -11.28 -40.13 -2.93
C LEU A 127 -11.25 -41.13 -1.77
N ARG A 128 -10.83 -40.69 -0.58
CA ARG A 128 -10.85 -41.54 0.62
C ARG A 128 -12.27 -41.98 0.99
N ARG A 129 -13.27 -41.10 0.87
CA ARG A 129 -14.68 -41.45 1.12
C ARG A 129 -15.21 -42.43 0.07
N GLU A 130 -14.87 -42.24 -1.20
CA GLU A 130 -15.27 -43.18 -2.26
C GLU A 130 -14.68 -44.57 -2.01
N LEU A 131 -13.38 -44.66 -1.70
CA LEU A 131 -12.73 -45.92 -1.36
C LEU A 131 -13.34 -46.57 -0.10
N ALA A 132 -13.74 -45.79 0.90
CA ALA A 132 -14.41 -46.33 2.09
C ALA A 132 -15.83 -46.85 1.79
N SER A 133 -16.51 -46.29 0.78
CA SER A 133 -17.83 -46.76 0.33
C SER A 133 -17.75 -48.01 -0.57
N ARG A 134 -16.63 -48.20 -1.27
CA ARG A 134 -16.31 -49.44 -2.00
C ARG A 134 -15.70 -50.44 -1.01
N GLY A 135 -16.50 -51.37 -0.48
CA GLY A 135 -16.02 -52.36 0.49
C GLY A 135 -14.73 -53.11 0.05
N PRO A 136 -13.89 -53.56 0.99
CA PRO A 136 -12.57 -54.12 0.69
C PRO A 136 -12.67 -55.36 -0.22
N GLY A 137 -12.12 -55.29 -1.44
CA GLY A 137 -11.93 -56.46 -2.32
C GLY A 137 -12.24 -56.34 -3.81
N GLN A 138 -12.65 -55.18 -4.35
CA GLN A 138 -12.90 -55.04 -5.79
C GLN A 138 -11.63 -54.61 -6.57
N PRO A 139 -11.17 -55.38 -7.57
CA PRO A 139 -9.98 -55.05 -8.34
C PRO A 139 -10.20 -53.85 -9.28
N VAL A 140 -9.13 -53.08 -9.51
CA VAL A 140 -9.09 -51.95 -10.44
C VAL A 140 -9.09 -52.51 -11.88
N PRO A 141 -10.04 -52.12 -12.75
CA PRO A 141 -10.05 -52.51 -14.15
C PRO A 141 -8.95 -51.85 -14.98
#